data_AF-A0A8J7QRK4-F1
#
_entry.id   AF-A0A8J7QRK4-F1
#
_cell.length_a   1.000
_cell.length_b   1.000
_cell.length_c   1.000
_cell.angle_alpha   90.00
_cell.angle_beta   90.00
_cell.angle_gamma   90.00
#
_symmetry.space_group_name_H-M   'P 1'
#
loop_
_entity.id
_entity.type
_entity.pdbx_description
1 polymer ?
#
loop_
_entity_poly.entity_id
_entity_poly.type
_entity_poly.pdbx_seq_one_letter_code
_entity_poly.pdbx_strand_id
1 'polypeptide(L)' 'MLKVVTVKLPERLVNALDVLVKQGQYPNRSEAIRAAIRDLIKKELSA' A
#
# COMPACT_ATOMS: atom_id res chain seq x y z
N MET A 1 -0.17 -7.20 15.95
CA MET A 1 1.12 -6.49 16.01
C MET A 1 1.52 -6.05 14.61
N LEU A 2 2.18 -4.90 14.46
CA LEU A 2 2.74 -4.43 13.18
C LEU A 2 4.22 -4.80 13.10
N LYS A 3 4.70 -5.20 11.91
CA LYS A 3 6.11 -5.49 11.62
C LYS A 3 6.59 -4.62 10.47
N VAL A 4 7.79 -4.05 10.58
CA VAL A 4 8.41 -3.26 9.51
C VAL A 4 8.99 -4.20 8.48
N VAL A 5 8.67 -3.96 7.21
CA VAL A 5 9.20 -4.70 6.06
C VAL A 5 9.72 -3.68 5.06
N THR A 6 10.97 -3.83 4.62
CA THR A 6 11.59 -2.97 3.62
C THR A 6 11.44 -3.62 2.25
N VAL A 7 10.85 -2.90 1.28
CA VAL A 7 10.68 -3.34 -0.11
C VAL A 7 11.25 -2.30 -1.05
N LYS A 8 11.76 -2.73 -2.20
CA LYS A 8 12.16 -1.83 -3.29
C LYS A 8 11.00 -1.65 -4.24
N LEU A 9 10.59 -0.42 -4.48
CA LEU A 9 9.51 -0.06 -5.41
C LEU A 9 10.05 0.88 -6.49
N PRO A 10 9.59 0.73 -7.75
CA PRO A 10 9.81 1.73 -8.77
C PRO A 10 9.31 3.11 -8.33
N GLU A 11 10.04 4.15 -8.67
CA GLU A 11 9.71 5.54 -8.30
C GLU A 11 8.30 5.95 -8.74
N ARG A 12 7.86 5.49 -9.92
CA ARG A 12 6.51 5.74 -10.44
C ARG A 12 5.41 5.27 -9.49
N LEU A 13 5.58 4.13 -8.82
CA LEU A 13 4.60 3.62 -7.86
C LEU A 13 4.62 4.42 -6.56
N VAL A 14 5.80 4.86 -6.11
CA VAL A 14 5.92 5.74 -4.95
C VAL A 14 5.21 7.07 -5.19
N ASN A 15 5.38 7.64 -6.39
CA ASN A 15 4.70 8.88 -6.80
C ASN A 15 3.19 8.68 -6.90
N ALA A 16 2.72 7.54 -7.39
CA ALA A 16 1.29 7.23 -7.41
C ALA A 16 0.71 7.15 -5.98
N LEU A 17 1.43 6.51 -5.05
CA LEU A 17 1.05 6.47 -3.64
C LEU A 17 0.99 7.87 -3.02
N ASP A 18 1.93 8.76 -3.38
CA ASP A 18 1.90 10.15 -2.93
C ASP A 18 0.67 10.91 -3.40
N VAL A 19 0.24 10.70 -4.64
CA VAL A 19 -0.98 11.32 -5.16
C VAL A 19 -2.19 10.88 -4.34
N LEU A 20 -2.30 9.58 -4.05
CA LEU A 20 -3.40 9.03 -3.25
C LEU A 20 -3.43 9.60 -1.82
N VAL A 21 -2.25 9.78 -1.22
CA VAL A 21 -2.15 10.40 0.12
C VAL A 21 -2.50 11.89 0.05
N LYS A 22 -2.01 12.62 -0.95
CA LYS A 22 -2.33 14.04 -1.15
C LYS A 22 -3.81 14.30 -1.40
N GLN A 23 -4.50 13.36 -2.05
CA GLN A 23 -5.93 13.40 -2.27
C GLN A 23 -6.75 13.09 -1.01
N GLY A 24 -6.10 12.73 0.10
CA GLY A 24 -6.78 12.36 1.36
C GLY A 24 -7.40 10.97 1.34
N GLN A 25 -7.16 10.17 0.30
CA GLN A 25 -7.69 8.80 0.19
C GLN A 25 -7.08 7.87 1.24
N TYR A 26 -5.81 8.12 1.58
CA TYR A 26 -5.09 7.39 2.63
C TYR A 26 -4.30 8.37 3.51
N PRO A 27 -4.20 8.09 4.82
CA PRO A 27 -3.49 8.97 5.75
C PRO A 27 -1.97 8.97 5.54
N ASN A 28 -1.40 7.91 4.97
CA ASN A 28 0.01 7.80 4.63
C ASN A 28 0.26 6.66 3.62
N ARG A 29 1.48 6.63 3.06
CA ARG A 29 1.91 5.60 2.10
C ARG A 29 1.80 4.18 2.69
N SER A 30 2.14 4.02 3.97
CA SER A 30 2.12 2.71 4.63
C SER A 30 0.71 2.13 4.74
N GLU A 31 -0.30 2.96 5.01
CA GLU A 31 -1.72 2.54 5.00
C GLU A 31 -2.20 2.18 3.60
N ALA A 32 -1.84 2.97 2.59
CA ALA A 32 -2.16 2.66 1.19
C ALA A 32 -1.57 1.30 0.76
N ILE A 33 -0.29 1.06 1.08
CA ILE A 33 0.39 -0.22 0.81
C ILE A 33 -0.27 -1.36 1.57
N ARG A 34 -0.60 -1.17 2.86
CA ARG A 34 -1.29 -2.20 3.66
C ARG A 34 -2.66 -2.56 3.10
N ALA A 35 -3.43 -1.58 2.61
CA ALA A 35 -4.71 -1.82 1.98
C ALA A 35 -4.55 -2.68 0.72
N ALA A 36 -3.63 -2.31 -0.18
CA ALA A 36 -3.35 -3.08 -1.39
C ALA A 36 -2.92 -4.52 -1.10
N ILE A 37 -2.04 -4.74 -0.11
CA ILE A 37 -1.61 -6.08 0.31
C ILE A 37 -2.79 -6.87 0.90
N ARG A 38 -3.64 -6.24 1.72
CA ARG A 38 -4.81 -6.89 2.31
C ARG A 38 -5.79 -7.35 1.24
N ASP A 39 -6.06 -6.52 0.24
CA ASP A 39 -6.98 -6.83 -0.85
C ASP A 39 -6.42 -7.95 -1.73
N LEU A 40 -5.11 -7.94 -1.99
CA LEU A 40 -4.41 -9.04 -2.68
C LEU A 40 -4.54 -10.36 -1.89
N ILE A 41 -4.19 -10.37 -0.60
CA ILE A 41 -4.27 -11.58 0.23
C ILE A 41 -5.70 -12.09 0.29
N LYS A 42 -6.69 -11.21 0.49
CA LYS A 42 -8.09 -11.63 0.47
C LYS A 42 -8.48 -12.27 -0.86
N LYS A 43 -8.02 -11.72 -1.97
CA LYS A 43 -8.32 -12.26 -3.31
C LYS A 43 -7.69 -13.63 -3.54
N GLU A 44 -6.42 -13.81 -3.17
CA GLU A 44 -5.66 -15.04 -3.45
C GLU A 44 -5.92 -16.16 -2.42
N LEU A 45 -6.21 -15.81 -1.17
CA LEU A 45 -6.40 -16.77 -0.07
C LEU A 45 -7.87 -17.16 0.16
N SER A 46 -8.82 -16.43 -0.45
CA SER A 46 -10.24 -16.84 -0.48
C SER A 46 -10.56 -17.75 -1.67
N ALA A 47 -9.52 -18.26 -2.36
CA ALA A 47 -9.59 -19.27 -3.40
C ALA A 47 -9.23 -20.65 -2.84
#